data_AF-V8CFL9-F1
#
_entry.id   AF-V8CFL9-F1
#
_cell.length_a   1.000
_cell.length_b   1.000
_cell.length_c   1.000
_cell.angle_alpha   90.00
_cell.angle_beta   90.00
_cell.angle_gamma   90.00
#
_symmetry.space_group_name_H-M   'P 1'
#
loop_
_entity.id
_entity.type
_entity.pdbx_description
1 polymer ?
#
loop_
_entity_poly.entity_id
_entity_poly.type
_entity_poly.pdbx_seq_one_letter_code
_entity_poly.pdbx_strand_id
1 'polypeptide(L)'
;MGYRRIRDELDGHKGIHVNDKRVLRICRKYDIKSKIKWKPKSCTRGERNPDHIAKNYLHRDFHADKPNEKWLTDVSELQMRISYNKLQKLMIDNQMKRQDLMRAAEISSSVATKLNKNETVSLDVLMRICKVFHCDIGD
;
A
#
# COMPACT_ATOMS: atom_id res chain seq x y z
N MET A 1 6.43 28.52 -12.17
CA MET A 1 5.47 28.63 -11.04
C MET A 1 4.14 28.02 -11.44
N GLY A 2 3.31 27.56 -10.51
CA GLY A 2 1.94 27.14 -10.81
C GLY A 2 0.96 28.30 -10.73
N TYR A 3 -0.19 28.19 -11.41
CA TYR A 3 -1.20 29.25 -11.48
C TYR A 3 -1.67 29.78 -10.11
N ARG A 4 -1.68 28.92 -9.07
CA ARG A 4 -2.01 29.34 -7.70
C ARG A 4 -1.00 30.33 -7.12
N ARG A 5 0.31 30.08 -7.31
CA ARG A 5 1.37 31.00 -6.87
C ARG A 5 1.30 32.33 -7.61
N ILE A 6 1.03 32.29 -8.92
CA ILE A 6 0.87 33.49 -9.73
C ILE A 6 -0.31 34.33 -9.21
N ARG A 7 -1.43 33.69 -8.86
CA ARG A 7 -2.56 34.39 -8.24
C ARG A 7 -2.16 35.02 -6.90
N ASP A 8 -1.50 34.28 -6.01
CA ASP A 8 -1.13 34.79 -4.68
C ASP A 8 -0.19 36.00 -4.79
N GLU A 9 0.70 36.01 -5.78
CA GLU A 9 1.62 37.11 -6.06
C GLU A 9 0.91 38.33 -6.67
N LEU A 10 -0.11 38.11 -7.52
CA LEU A 10 -0.98 39.16 -8.02
C LEU A 10 -1.79 39.82 -6.90
N ASP A 11 -2.30 39.03 -5.96
CA ASP A 11 -3.10 39.51 -4.84
C ASP A 11 -2.21 40.26 -3.82
N GLY A 12 -1.09 39.66 -3.41
CA GLY A 12 -0.25 40.18 -2.33
C GLY A 12 0.70 41.32 -2.74
N HIS A 13 1.31 41.28 -3.93
CA HIS A 13 2.31 42.29 -4.33
C HIS A 13 1.78 43.32 -5.31
N LYS A 14 0.74 42.99 -6.08
CA LYS A 14 0.18 43.88 -7.11
C LYS A 14 -1.21 44.42 -6.72
N GLY A 15 -1.82 43.90 -5.65
CA GLY A 15 -3.18 44.30 -5.22
C GLY A 15 -4.28 43.94 -6.22
N ILE A 16 -4.01 43.00 -7.14
CA ILE A 16 -4.96 42.62 -8.19
C ILE A 16 -5.67 41.34 -7.76
N HIS A 17 -6.89 41.49 -7.26
CA HIS A 17 -7.72 40.36 -6.89
C HIS A 17 -8.33 39.66 -8.11
N VAL A 18 -7.90 38.42 -8.38
CA VAL A 18 -8.36 37.65 -9.55
C VAL A 18 -8.74 36.23 -9.17
N ASN A 19 -9.87 35.76 -9.70
CA ASN A 19 -10.29 34.37 -9.54
C ASN A 19 -9.24 33.37 -10.09
N ASP A 20 -8.99 32.30 -9.34
CA ASP A 20 -8.02 31.27 -9.64
C ASP A 20 -8.28 30.55 -10.98
N LYS A 21 -9.56 30.35 -11.37
CA LYS A 21 -9.94 29.79 -12.68
C LYS A 21 -9.59 30.73 -13.83
N ARG A 22 -9.59 32.05 -13.62
CA ARG A 22 -9.19 33.02 -14.65
C ARG A 22 -7.67 32.97 -14.86
N VAL A 23 -6.90 32.95 -13.77
CA VAL A 23 -5.44 32.78 -13.84
C VAL A 23 -5.06 31.44 -14.48
N LEU A 24 -5.76 30.36 -14.15
CA LEU A 24 -5.56 29.04 -14.77
C LEU A 24 -5.81 29.06 -16.30
N ARG A 25 -6.89 29.71 -16.76
CA ARG A 25 -7.21 29.82 -18.19
C ARG A 25 -6.13 30.59 -18.95
N ILE A 26 -5.67 31.71 -18.39
CA ILE A 26 -4.59 32.52 -18.98
C ILE A 26 -3.30 31.69 -19.02
N CYS A 27 -2.91 31.05 -17.92
CA CYS A 27 -1.73 30.20 -17.87
C CYS A 27 -1.79 29.08 -18.93
N ARG A 28 -2.96 28.44 -19.13
CA ARG A 28 -3.14 27.43 -20.18
C ARG A 28 -3.02 28.01 -21.60
N LYS A 29 -3.55 29.21 -21.85
CA LYS A 29 -3.45 29.88 -23.15
C LYS A 29 -2.01 30.18 -23.56
N TYR A 30 -1.16 30.54 -22.60
CA TYR A 30 0.26 30.85 -22.82
C TYR A 30 1.20 29.67 -22.51
N ASP A 31 0.66 28.46 -22.38
CA ASP A 31 1.39 27.23 -22.02
C ASP A 31 2.26 27.32 -20.75
N ILE A 32 1.89 28.20 -19.82
CA ILE A 32 2.55 28.35 -18.53
C ILE A 32 2.09 27.20 -17.62
N LYS A 33 2.94 26.18 -17.50
CA LYS A 33 2.69 24.99 -16.67
C LYS A 33 3.63 24.93 -15.47
N SER A 34 3.12 24.42 -14.35
CA SER A 34 3.97 24.10 -13.20
C SER A 34 4.85 22.90 -13.52
N LYS A 35 6.17 23.04 -13.36
CA LYS A 35 7.10 21.91 -13.36
C LYS A 35 6.90 21.10 -12.07
N ILE A 36 6.27 19.93 -12.19
CA ILE A 36 6.07 19.00 -11.06
C ILE A 36 7.44 18.39 -10.74
N LYS A 37 8.02 18.74 -9.58
CA LYS A 37 9.34 18.23 -9.14
C LYS A 37 9.31 16.75 -8.75
N TRP A 38 8.19 16.30 -8.17
CA TRP A 38 7.99 14.93 -7.70
C TRP A 38 6.63 14.43 -8.16
N LYS A 39 6.61 13.29 -8.86
CA LYS A 39 5.35 12.55 -9.02
C LYS A 39 5.06 11.83 -7.71
N PRO A 40 3.87 11.99 -7.10
CA PRO A 40 3.52 11.19 -5.93
C PRO A 40 3.61 9.72 -6.30
N LYS A 41 4.17 8.90 -5.40
CA LYS A 41 4.09 7.44 -5.50
C LYS A 41 2.63 7.07 -5.28
N SER A 42 1.84 7.02 -6.36
CA SER A 42 0.52 6.43 -6.31
C SER A 42 0.67 4.95 -5.96
N CYS A 43 -0.10 4.47 -4.98
CA CYS A 43 -0.23 3.05 -4.65
C CYS A 43 -0.96 2.27 -5.77
N THR A 44 -1.69 2.95 -6.64
CA THR A 44 -2.38 2.40 -7.80
C THR A 44 -1.64 2.74 -9.08
N ARG A 45 -0.37 2.36 -9.17
CA ARG A 45 0.29 2.24 -10.48
C ARG A 45 0.17 0.79 -10.90
N GLY A 46 -0.54 0.54 -11.99
CA GLY A 46 -0.51 -0.78 -12.63
C GLY A 46 0.94 -1.17 -12.93
N GLU A 47 1.30 -2.40 -12.59
CA GLU A 47 2.55 -3.05 -12.95
C GLU A 47 2.75 -2.93 -14.49
N ARG A 48 3.98 -2.66 -14.95
CA ARG A 48 4.25 -2.59 -16.41
C ARG A 48 4.09 -3.95 -17.09
N ASN A 49 4.33 -5.02 -16.33
CA ASN A 49 4.22 -6.40 -16.79
C ASN A 49 3.53 -7.22 -15.69
N PRO A 50 2.20 -7.14 -15.55
CA PRO A 50 1.46 -7.91 -14.55
C PRO A 50 1.59 -9.41 -14.84
N ASP A 51 1.82 -10.22 -13.81
CA ASP A 51 1.85 -11.68 -13.93
C ASP A 51 0.51 -12.24 -14.42
N HIS A 52 -0.59 -11.55 -14.11
CA HIS A 52 -1.92 -11.92 -14.53
C HIS A 52 -2.74 -10.69 -14.93
N ILE A 53 -3.29 -10.71 -16.14
CA ILE A 53 -4.26 -9.71 -16.62
C ILE A 53 -5.59 -10.44 -16.77
N ALA A 54 -6.55 -10.10 -15.92
CA ALA A 54 -7.91 -10.63 -16.02
C ALA A 54 -8.57 -10.17 -17.32
N LYS A 55 -9.34 -11.06 -17.96
CA LYS A 55 -10.10 -10.71 -19.17
C LYS A 55 -11.17 -9.69 -18.82
N ASN A 56 -11.28 -8.64 -19.62
CA ASN A 56 -12.34 -7.65 -19.49
C ASN A 56 -13.62 -8.18 -20.15
N TYR A 57 -14.53 -8.74 -19.38
CA TYR A 57 -15.81 -9.25 -19.90
C TYR A 57 -16.85 -8.15 -20.15
N LEU A 58 -16.77 -7.04 -19.41
CA LEU A 58 -17.78 -5.98 -19.48
C LEU A 58 -17.56 -5.01 -20.63
N HIS A 59 -16.33 -4.80 -21.09
CA HIS A 59 -16.01 -3.80 -22.13
C HIS A 59 -16.62 -2.40 -21.88
N ARG A 60 -16.78 -2.02 -20.60
CA ARG A 60 -17.46 -0.79 -20.12
C ARG A 60 -18.97 -0.73 -20.39
N ASP A 61 -19.61 -1.84 -20.73
CA ASP A 61 -21.06 -1.98 -20.70
C ASP A 61 -21.51 -2.37 -19.29
N PHE A 62 -22.02 -1.38 -18.56
CA PHE A 62 -22.52 -1.52 -17.19
C PHE A 62 -24.05 -1.72 -17.12
N HIS A 63 -24.74 -1.83 -18.27
CA HIS A 63 -26.19 -2.05 -18.28
C HIS A 63 -26.53 -3.53 -18.04
N ALA A 64 -27.58 -3.82 -17.27
CA ALA A 64 -28.08 -5.17 -17.05
C ALA A 64 -29.61 -5.14 -17.04
N ASP A 65 -30.24 -6.13 -17.68
CA ASP A 65 -31.70 -6.20 -17.82
C ASP A 65 -32.35 -6.66 -16.51
N LYS A 66 -31.63 -7.47 -15.71
CA LYS A 66 -32.07 -7.97 -14.41
C LYS A 66 -31.00 -7.81 -13.34
N PRO A 67 -31.37 -7.75 -12.05
CA PRO A 67 -30.41 -7.79 -10.96
C PRO A 67 -29.52 -9.03 -11.00
N ASN A 68 -28.29 -8.92 -10.48
CA ASN A 68 -27.32 -10.00 -10.32
C ASN A 68 -26.76 -10.63 -11.61
N GLU A 69 -26.94 -10.00 -12.78
CA GLU A 69 -26.36 -10.47 -14.05
C GLU A 69 -24.90 -10.02 -14.24
N LYS A 70 -24.53 -8.87 -13.66
CA LYS A 70 -23.18 -8.31 -13.72
C LYS A 70 -22.71 -8.00 -12.30
N TRP A 71 -21.60 -8.63 -11.89
CA TRP A 71 -20.93 -8.40 -10.61
C TRP A 71 -19.57 -7.78 -10.88
N LEU A 72 -19.34 -6.59 -10.33
CA LEU A 72 -18.05 -5.93 -10.36
C LEU A 72 -17.43 -6.05 -8.97
N THR A 73 -16.26 -6.67 -8.88
CA THR A 73 -15.45 -6.69 -7.67
C THR A 73 -14.16 -5.95 -7.95
N ASP A 74 -13.92 -4.84 -7.27
CA ASP A 74 -12.61 -4.19 -7.30
C ASP A 74 -11.60 -5.09 -6.57
N VAL A 75 -10.66 -5.66 -7.30
CA VAL A 75 -9.54 -6.41 -6.72
C VAL A 75 -8.51 -5.39 -6.26
N SER A 76 -8.49 -5.11 -4.96
CA SER A 76 -7.48 -4.26 -4.33
C SER A 76 -6.36 -5.13 -3.77
N GLU A 77 -5.19 -5.08 -4.41
CA GLU A 77 -3.99 -5.71 -3.86
C GLU A 77 -3.42 -4.85 -2.73
N LEU A 78 -3.68 -5.26 -1.49
CA LEU A 78 -3.04 -4.66 -0.32
C LEU A 78 -1.74 -5.40 -0.03
N GLN A 79 -0.60 -4.73 -0.21
CA GLN A 79 0.69 -5.30 0.16
C GLN A 79 0.80 -5.38 1.68
N MET A 80 0.44 -6.53 2.25
CA MET A 80 0.61 -6.80 3.68
C MET A 80 2.08 -7.07 3.97
N ARG A 81 2.71 -6.15 4.72
CA ARG A 81 4.04 -6.40 5.27
C ARG A 81 3.91 -7.32 6.47
N ILE A 82 4.70 -8.40 6.46
CA ILE A 82 4.77 -9.31 7.61
C ILE A 82 5.42 -8.58 8.78
N SER A 83 4.88 -8.75 9.99
CA SER A 83 5.48 -8.26 11.22
C SER A 83 5.32 -9.30 12.31
N TYR A 84 6.43 -9.67 12.94
CA TYR A 84 6.46 -10.63 14.05
C TYR A 84 6.48 -9.94 15.42
N ASN A 85 6.04 -8.68 15.50
CA ASN A 85 6.00 -7.94 16.77
C ASN A 85 5.12 -8.63 17.81
N LYS A 86 4.01 -9.27 17.39
CA LYS A 86 3.16 -10.07 18.28
C LYS A 86 3.91 -11.28 18.84
N LEU A 87 4.63 -12.03 18.00
CA LEU A 87 5.48 -13.13 18.44
C LEU A 87 6.55 -12.67 19.43
N GLN A 88 7.21 -11.53 19.18
CA GLN A 88 8.20 -10.98 20.10
C GLN A 88 7.60 -10.64 21.47
N LYS A 89 6.37 -10.08 21.49
CA LYS A 89 5.64 -9.84 22.75
C LYS A 89 5.31 -11.14 23.47
N LEU A 90 4.75 -12.13 22.76
CA LEU A 90 4.46 -13.46 23.32
C LEU A 90 5.70 -14.12 23.93
N MET A 91 6.86 -14.01 23.28
CA MET A 91 8.12 -14.51 23.81
C MET A 91 8.52 -13.80 25.11
N ILE A 92 8.35 -12.48 25.21
CA ILE A 92 8.63 -11.70 26.42
C ILE A 92 7.68 -12.14 27.55
N ASP A 93 6.39 -12.25 27.26
CA ASP A 93 5.36 -12.63 28.24
C ASP A 93 5.62 -14.04 28.81
N ASN A 94 6.13 -14.95 27.97
CA ASN A 94 6.49 -16.32 28.35
C ASN A 94 7.95 -16.47 28.82
N GLN A 95 8.70 -15.37 29.03
CA GLN A 95 10.12 -15.38 29.42
C GLN A 95 11.02 -16.24 28.51
N MET A 96 10.65 -16.39 27.24
CA MET A 96 11.31 -17.27 26.29
C MET A 96 12.36 -16.49 25.48
N LYS A 97 13.63 -16.93 25.51
CA LYS A 97 14.67 -16.33 24.67
C LYS A 97 14.67 -16.96 23.29
N ARG A 98 15.34 -16.32 22.33
CA ARG A 98 15.46 -16.82 20.94
C ARG A 98 15.97 -18.26 20.88
N GLN A 99 16.94 -18.62 21.73
CA GLN A 99 17.47 -19.99 21.75
C GLN A 99 16.44 -21.00 22.21
N ASP A 100 15.56 -20.62 23.14
CA ASP A 100 14.54 -21.50 23.68
C ASP A 100 13.43 -21.72 22.65
N LEU A 101 13.02 -20.65 21.94
CA LEU A 101 12.12 -20.78 20.80
C LEU A 101 12.72 -21.68 19.70
N MET A 102 14.02 -21.53 19.42
CA MET A 102 14.70 -22.37 18.42
C MET A 102 14.65 -23.86 18.78
N ARG A 103 14.86 -24.19 20.06
CA ARG A 103 14.77 -25.57 20.54
C ARG A 103 13.33 -26.08 20.54
N ALA A 104 12.38 -25.28 21.01
CA ALA A 104 10.98 -25.69 21.17
C ALA A 104 10.23 -25.85 19.83
N ALA A 105 10.47 -24.96 18.87
CA ALA A 105 9.82 -24.99 17.55
C ALA A 105 10.67 -25.71 16.47
N GLU A 106 11.84 -26.25 16.85
CA GLU A 106 12.80 -26.91 15.96
C GLU A 106 13.19 -26.04 14.73
N ILE A 107 13.36 -24.73 14.96
CA ILE A 107 13.68 -23.77 13.88
C ILE A 107 15.19 -23.54 13.80
N SER A 108 15.71 -23.49 12.57
CA SER A 108 17.12 -23.22 12.32
C SER A 108 17.49 -21.76 12.64
N SER A 109 18.79 -21.50 12.81
CA SER A 109 19.32 -20.14 13.02
C SER A 109 18.99 -19.19 11.87
N SER A 110 18.93 -19.71 10.63
CA SER A 110 18.58 -18.92 9.45
C SER A 110 17.13 -18.47 9.48
N VAL A 111 16.20 -19.34 9.89
CA VAL A 111 14.79 -18.99 10.07
C VAL A 111 14.60 -17.98 11.21
N ALA A 112 15.25 -18.19 12.35
CA ALA A 112 15.18 -17.24 13.48
C ALA A 112 15.68 -15.83 13.11
N THR A 113 16.67 -15.75 12.22
CA THR A 113 17.16 -14.46 11.71
C THR A 113 16.13 -13.76 10.82
N LYS A 114 15.41 -14.52 9.99
CA LYS A 114 14.31 -14.00 9.14
C LYS A 114 13.16 -13.46 9.97
N LEU A 115 12.78 -14.16 11.05
CA LEU A 115 11.75 -13.70 12.00
C LEU A 115 12.12 -12.35 12.62
N ASN A 116 13.39 -12.14 12.99
CA ASN A 116 13.82 -10.85 13.53
C ASN A 116 13.81 -9.71 12.51
N LYS A 117 14.05 -10.02 11.24
CA LYS A 117 14.06 -9.04 10.14
C LYS A 117 12.68 -8.78 9.54
N ASN A 118 11.62 -9.40 10.06
CA ASN A 118 10.28 -9.35 9.47
C ASN A 118 10.23 -9.85 8.02
N GLU A 119 11.03 -10.88 7.71
CA GLU A 119 11.05 -11.54 6.40
C GLU A 119 10.07 -12.72 6.36
N THR A 120 9.67 -13.12 5.14
CA THR A 120 8.79 -14.28 4.92
C THR A 120 9.47 -15.58 5.38
N VAL A 121 8.74 -16.38 6.17
CA VAL A 121 9.09 -17.77 6.49
C VAL A 121 8.00 -18.70 5.95
N SER A 122 8.28 -20.01 5.87
CA SER A 122 7.28 -20.98 5.43
C SER A 122 6.14 -21.11 6.43
N LEU A 123 4.94 -21.45 5.95
CA LEU A 123 3.79 -21.70 6.82
C LEU A 123 4.05 -22.82 7.82
N ASP A 124 4.82 -23.85 7.45
CA ASP A 124 5.23 -24.93 8.35
C ASP A 124 5.98 -24.41 9.59
N VAL A 125 6.87 -23.44 9.43
CA VAL A 125 7.59 -22.80 10.56
C VAL A 125 6.59 -22.08 11.47
N LEU A 126 5.64 -21.34 10.88
CA LEU A 126 4.63 -20.63 11.67
C LEU A 126 3.76 -21.60 12.45
N MET A 127 3.33 -22.70 11.83
CA MET A 127 2.55 -23.75 12.49
C MET A 127 3.30 -24.37 13.68
N ARG A 128 4.61 -24.59 13.56
CA ARG A 128 5.44 -25.08 14.67
C ARG A 128 5.53 -24.08 15.82
N ILE A 129 5.68 -22.79 15.51
CA ILE A 129 5.69 -21.72 16.53
C ILE A 129 4.32 -21.62 17.23
N CYS A 130 3.23 -21.65 16.46
CA CYS A 130 1.86 -21.65 16.98
C CYS A 130 1.60 -22.82 17.95
N LYS A 131 2.13 -24.02 17.65
CA LYS A 131 2.05 -25.18 18.57
C LYS A 131 2.76 -24.95 19.90
N VAL A 132 3.87 -24.19 19.92
CA VAL A 132 4.62 -23.88 21.14
C VAL A 132 3.84 -22.91 22.04
N PHE A 133 3.14 -21.94 21.46
CA PHE A 133 2.42 -20.90 22.21
C PHE A 133 0.92 -21.17 22.35
N HIS A 134 0.41 -22.29 21.80
CA HIS A 134 -1.02 -22.63 21.77
C HIS A 134 -1.90 -21.50 21.18
N CYS A 135 -1.44 -20.88 20.09
CA CYS A 135 -2.14 -19.79 19.40
C CYS A 135 -2.34 -20.09 17.91
N ASP A 136 -3.24 -19.35 17.27
CA ASP A 136 -3.44 -19.40 15.83
C ASP A 136 -2.65 -18.28 15.11
N ILE A 137 -2.40 -18.47 13.81
CA ILE A 137 -1.67 -17.48 12.97
C ILE A 137 -2.42 -16.14 12.88
N GLY A 138 -3.72 -16.12 13.17
CA GLY A 138 -4.57 -14.93 13.16
C GLY A 138 -4.58 -14.10 14.45
N ASP A 139 -4.09 -14.65 15.56
CA ASP A 139 -4.13 -13.99 16.89
C ASP A 139 -3.13 -12.82 16.99
#